data_AF-A0A7S2NGV4-F1
#
_entry.id   AF-A0A7S2NGV4-F1
#
_cell.length_a   1.000
_cell.length_b   1.000
_cell.length_c   1.000
_cell.angle_alpha   90.00
_cell.angle_beta   90.00
_cell.angle_gamma   90.00
#
_symmetry.space_group_name_H-M   'P 1'
#
loop_
_entity.id
_entity.type
_entity.pdbx_description
1 polymer ?
#
loop_
_entity_poly.entity_id
_entity_poly.type
_entity_poly.pdbx_seq_one_letter_code
_entity_poly.pdbx_strand_id
1 'polypeptide(L)'
;YSNAALMALKLERHEFAIQLCDSGLLFSPQGPELSKLLLRKAQAVLERPQHSDPDLAIELLQRAAQEASSRPVLELLHRAKKAAKEKKRASDRALFGGRGFGDKRLASEATGRADAAAECALLLRKGWAALFGTSAAREVDPYAEGRLSLEGLEGPQKDNDAARAAFAETEAAAVQA
;
A
#
# COMPACT_ATOMS: atom_id res chain seq x y z
N TYR A 1 7.90 -21.71 29.75
CA TYR A 1 7.62 -21.06 28.45
C TYR A 1 8.55 -19.90 28.14
N SER A 2 8.55 -18.83 28.93
CA SER A 2 9.37 -17.64 28.67
C SER A 2 10.83 -17.99 28.39
N ASN A 3 11.54 -18.70 29.28
CA ASN A 3 12.96 -19.04 29.09
C ASN A 3 13.21 -20.00 27.92
N ALA A 4 12.29 -20.95 27.66
CA ALA A 4 12.38 -21.82 26.50
C ALA A 4 12.28 -21.01 25.20
N ALA A 5 11.38 -20.01 25.13
CA ALA A 5 11.27 -19.12 23.98
C ALA A 5 12.54 -18.28 23.78
N LEU A 6 13.21 -17.87 24.87
CA LEU A 6 14.50 -17.19 24.77
C LEU A 6 15.59 -18.09 24.18
N MET A 7 15.65 -19.36 24.58
CA MET A 7 16.59 -20.32 23.98
C MET A 7 16.27 -20.56 22.50
N ALA A 8 14.99 -20.67 22.14
CA ALA A 8 14.57 -20.79 20.75
C ALA A 8 14.99 -19.57 19.90
N LEU A 9 14.87 -18.35 20.43
CA LEU A 9 15.38 -17.13 19.79
C LEU A 9 16.91 -17.17 19.59
N LYS A 10 17.66 -17.62 20.60
CA LYS A 10 19.13 -17.75 20.51
C LYS A 10 19.59 -18.78 19.48
N LEU A 11 18.73 -19.76 19.17
CA LEU A 11 18.96 -20.78 18.15
C LEU A 11 18.35 -20.40 16.79
N GLU A 12 17.88 -19.16 16.62
CA GLU A 12 17.23 -18.66 15.39
C GLU A 12 15.97 -19.46 14.98
N ARG A 13 15.37 -20.18 15.93
CA ARG A 13 14.13 -20.94 15.74
C ARG A 13 12.92 -20.05 16.04
N HIS A 14 12.73 -19.00 15.23
CA HIS A 14 11.73 -17.95 15.49
C HIS A 14 10.29 -18.49 15.55
N GLU A 15 9.89 -19.41 14.66
CA GLU A 15 8.55 -20.03 14.69
C GLU A 15 8.28 -20.76 16.02
N PHE A 16 9.28 -21.52 16.46
CA PHE A 16 9.18 -22.27 17.70
C PHE A 16 9.15 -21.34 18.93
N ALA A 17 9.90 -20.24 18.88
CA ALA A 17 9.83 -19.20 19.91
C ALA A 17 8.43 -18.57 20.01
N ILE A 18 7.75 -18.33 18.88
CA ILE A 18 6.38 -17.83 18.84
C ILE A 18 5.43 -18.84 19.49
N GLN A 19 5.48 -20.11 19.08
CA GLN A 19 4.63 -21.18 19.63
C GLN A 19 4.79 -21.31 21.15
N LEU A 20 6.04 -21.23 21.65
CA LEU A 20 6.32 -21.27 23.08
C LEU A 20 5.77 -20.04 23.82
N CYS A 21 5.83 -18.86 23.20
CA CYS A 21 5.24 -17.65 23.78
C CYS A 21 3.71 -17.75 23.81
N ASP A 22 3.08 -18.21 22.73
CA ASP A 22 1.62 -18.39 22.64
C ASP A 22 1.12 -19.39 23.65
N SER A 23 1.79 -20.54 23.77
CA SER A 23 1.51 -21.52 24.81
C SER A 23 1.65 -20.93 26.21
N GLY A 24 2.66 -20.07 26.42
CA GLY A 24 2.85 -19.37 27.69
C GLY A 24 1.74 -18.36 28.01
N LEU A 25 1.21 -17.67 26.99
CA LEU A 25 0.13 -16.68 27.15
C LEU A 25 -1.21 -17.33 27.52
N LEU A 26 -1.44 -18.60 27.17
CA LEU A 26 -2.64 -19.35 27.56
C LEU A 26 -2.79 -19.51 29.08
N PHE A 27 -1.70 -19.41 29.84
CA PHE A 27 -1.72 -19.50 31.30
C PHE A 27 -2.01 -18.17 32.01
N SER A 28 -2.52 -17.17 31.27
CA SER A 28 -2.86 -15.82 31.79
C SER A 28 -1.75 -15.18 32.65
N PRO A 29 -0.50 -15.12 32.15
CA PRO A 29 0.58 -14.47 32.88
C PRO A 29 0.30 -12.98 33.08
N GLN A 30 0.85 -12.40 34.15
CA GLN A 30 0.66 -10.98 34.51
C GLN A 30 2.00 -10.29 34.77
N GLY A 31 2.02 -8.95 34.65
CA GLY A 31 3.15 -8.12 35.02
C GLY A 31 4.45 -8.48 34.27
N PRO A 32 5.60 -8.65 34.96
CA PRO A 32 6.89 -8.85 34.31
C PRO A 32 6.97 -10.10 33.43
N GLU A 33 6.27 -11.18 33.77
CA GLU A 33 6.29 -12.42 32.97
C GLU A 33 5.50 -12.26 31.67
N LEU A 34 4.37 -11.55 31.72
CA LEU A 34 3.61 -11.18 30.53
C LEU A 34 4.47 -10.30 29.60
N SER A 35 5.11 -9.27 30.16
CA SER A 35 5.99 -8.37 29.40
C SER A 35 7.14 -9.13 28.71
N LYS A 36 7.78 -10.09 29.41
CA LYS A 36 8.83 -10.95 28.82
C LYS A 36 8.31 -11.81 27.67
N LEU A 37 7.15 -12.43 27.82
CA LEU A 37 6.55 -13.27 26.78
C LEU A 37 6.19 -12.45 25.54
N LEU A 38 5.57 -11.28 25.73
CA LEU A 38 5.21 -10.37 24.64
C LEU A 38 6.46 -9.82 23.92
N LEU A 39 7.48 -9.42 24.67
CA LEU A 39 8.77 -8.97 24.12
C LEU A 39 9.41 -10.05 23.24
N ARG A 40 9.51 -11.29 23.75
CA ARG A 40 10.14 -12.41 23.04
C ARG A 40 9.33 -12.82 21.81
N LYS A 41 8.00 -12.80 21.90
CA LYS A 41 7.12 -13.03 20.75
C LYS A 41 7.31 -11.96 19.68
N ALA A 42 7.31 -10.69 20.06
CA ALA A 42 7.51 -9.58 19.13
C ALA A 42 8.88 -9.64 18.44
N GLN A 43 9.94 -9.97 19.19
CA GLN A 43 11.27 -10.19 18.64
C GLN A 43 11.26 -11.31 17.60
N ALA A 44 10.67 -12.46 17.93
CA ALA A 44 10.57 -13.58 17.01
C ALA A 44 9.80 -13.20 15.74
N VAL A 45 8.70 -12.47 15.86
CA VAL A 45 7.89 -12.00 14.71
C VAL A 45 8.70 -11.07 13.79
N LEU A 46 9.49 -10.15 14.35
CA LEU A 46 10.29 -9.21 13.55
C LEU A 46 11.44 -9.89 12.81
N GLU A 47 12.11 -10.84 13.47
CA GLU A 47 13.33 -11.49 12.96
C GLU A 47 13.04 -12.62 11.96
N ARG A 48 11.76 -12.94 11.69
CA ARG A 48 11.36 -13.92 10.66
C ARG A 48 11.80 -13.45 9.27
N PRO A 49 12.69 -14.18 8.56
CA PRO A 49 13.27 -13.71 7.30
C PRO A 49 12.26 -13.49 6.15
N GLN A 50 11.21 -14.30 6.08
CA GLN A 50 10.25 -14.32 4.97
C GLN A 50 8.85 -13.82 5.37
N HIS A 51 8.58 -13.73 6.68
CA HIS A 51 7.26 -13.47 7.23
C HIS A 51 7.34 -12.46 8.39
N SER A 52 8.24 -11.49 8.26
CA SER A 52 8.35 -10.40 9.23
C SER A 52 7.06 -9.58 9.22
N ASP A 53 6.44 -9.48 10.39
CA ASP A 53 5.24 -8.66 10.60
C ASP A 53 5.51 -7.55 11.62
N PRO A 54 6.02 -6.40 11.18
CA PRO A 54 6.35 -5.31 12.07
C PRO A 54 5.12 -4.66 12.72
N ASP A 55 3.94 -4.73 12.08
CA ASP A 55 2.72 -4.15 12.63
C ASP A 55 2.24 -4.98 13.84
N LEU A 56 2.20 -6.31 13.69
CA LEU A 56 1.92 -7.22 14.81
C LEU A 56 2.92 -7.07 15.95
N ALA A 57 4.21 -6.90 15.63
CA ALA A 57 5.24 -6.69 16.65
C ALA A 57 5.04 -5.37 17.43
N ILE A 58 4.58 -4.31 16.78
CA ILE A 58 4.25 -3.03 17.44
C ILE A 58 3.12 -3.23 18.44
N GLU A 59 2.04 -3.91 18.07
CA GLU A 59 0.90 -4.16 18.96
C GLU A 59 1.32 -4.94 20.22
N LEU A 60 2.11 -6.01 20.03
CA LEU A 60 2.64 -6.81 21.13
C LEU A 60 3.52 -5.99 22.06
N LEU A 61 4.38 -5.11 21.52
CA LEU A 61 5.29 -4.28 22.31
C LEU A 61 4.59 -3.11 23.00
N GLN A 62 3.55 -2.55 22.39
CA GLN A 62 2.70 -1.55 23.04
C GLN A 62 1.98 -2.15 24.25
N ARG A 63 1.43 -3.36 24.10
CA ARG A 63 0.85 -4.10 25.22
C ARG A 63 1.90 -4.42 26.29
N ALA A 64 3.10 -4.84 25.91
CA ALA A 64 4.19 -5.10 26.85
C ALA A 64 4.62 -3.85 27.63
N ALA A 65 4.59 -2.68 26.98
CA ALA A 65 4.95 -1.40 27.58
C ALA A 65 3.90 -0.88 28.58
N GLN A 66 2.62 -1.23 28.38
CA GLN A 66 1.55 -0.94 29.34
C GLN A 66 1.73 -1.72 30.66
N GLU A 67 2.18 -2.97 30.56
CA GLU A 67 2.43 -3.83 31.74
C GLU A 67 3.71 -3.45 32.48
N ALA A 68 4.80 -3.26 31.73
CA ALA A 68 6.09 -2.91 32.28
C ALA A 68 6.92 -2.13 31.25
N SER A 69 7.06 -0.83 31.48
CA SER A 69 7.95 0.01 30.67
C SER A 69 9.40 -0.40 30.95
N SER A 70 10.01 -1.09 29.99
CA SER A 70 11.40 -1.52 30.07
C SER A 70 12.16 -1.04 28.84
N ARG A 71 13.43 -0.67 29.04
CA ARG A 71 14.31 -0.21 27.96
C ARG A 71 14.34 -1.17 26.75
N PRO A 72 14.42 -2.51 26.92
CA PRO A 72 14.39 -3.43 25.78
C PRO A 72 13.09 -3.36 24.97
N VAL A 73 11.93 -3.19 25.63
CA VAL A 73 10.64 -3.05 24.95
C VAL A 73 10.61 -1.78 24.11
N LEU A 74 11.09 -0.64 24.65
CA LEU A 74 11.12 0.63 23.94
C LEU A 74 12.07 0.62 22.74
N GLU A 75 13.27 0.05 22.91
CA GLU A 75 14.25 -0.08 21.83
C GLU A 75 13.71 -0.95 20.69
N LEU A 76 13.10 -2.09 21.02
CA LEU A 76 12.52 -2.97 20.01
C LEU A 76 11.28 -2.34 19.36
N LEU A 77 10.47 -1.59 20.10
CA LEU A 77 9.32 -0.87 19.57
C LEU A 77 9.75 0.19 18.55
N HIS A 78 10.85 0.90 18.81
CA HIS A 78 11.41 1.84 17.86
C HIS A 78 11.88 1.14 16.58
N ARG A 79 12.58 -0.01 16.71
CA ARG A 79 12.98 -0.82 15.55
C ARG A 79 11.78 -1.32 14.75
N ALA A 80 10.74 -1.81 15.42
CA ALA A 80 9.50 -2.27 14.80
C ALA A 80 8.81 -1.14 14.01
N LYS A 81 8.68 0.05 14.60
CA LYS A 81 8.13 1.24 13.92
C LYS A 81 8.96 1.66 12.70
N LYS A 82 10.28 1.56 12.79
CA LYS A 82 11.16 1.84 11.65
C LYS A 82 10.94 0.82 10.53
N ALA A 83 10.91 -0.46 10.85
CA ALA A 83 10.64 -1.55 9.91
C ALA A 83 9.26 -1.42 9.25
N ALA A 84 8.22 -1.06 10.01
CA ALA A 84 6.87 -0.81 9.45
C ALA A 84 6.86 0.36 8.46
N LYS A 85 7.56 1.47 8.77
CA LYS A 85 7.72 2.60 7.84
C LYS A 85 8.49 2.22 6.58
N GLU A 86 9.54 1.41 6.70
CA GLU A 86 10.31 0.92 5.56
C GLU A 86 9.50 -0.04 4.70
N LYS A 87 8.71 -0.94 5.31
CA LYS A 87 7.77 -1.82 4.61
C LYS A 87 6.73 -1.02 3.81
N LYS A 88 6.15 0.03 4.40
CA LYS A 88 5.23 0.96 3.69
C LYS A 88 5.93 1.69 2.55
N ARG A 89 7.13 2.22 2.76
CA ARG A 89 7.91 2.86 1.68
C ARG A 89 8.26 1.89 0.56
N ALA A 90 8.56 0.63 0.88
CA ALA A 90 8.84 -0.40 -0.11
C ALA A 90 7.57 -0.77 -0.90
N SER A 91 6.41 -0.87 -0.24
CA SER A 91 5.14 -1.08 -0.93
C SER A 91 4.78 0.12 -1.81
N ASP A 92 4.97 1.35 -1.33
CA ASP A 92 4.74 2.56 -2.12
C ASP A 92 5.66 2.57 -3.35
N ARG A 93 6.95 2.28 -3.17
CA ARG A 93 7.90 2.14 -4.29
C ARG A 93 7.51 1.03 -5.27
N ALA A 94 6.95 -0.08 -4.80
CA ALA A 94 6.46 -1.13 -5.70
C ALA A 94 5.24 -0.67 -6.50
N LEU A 95 4.33 0.07 -5.87
CA LEU A 95 3.15 0.66 -6.53
C LEU A 95 3.52 1.74 -7.56
N PHE A 96 4.55 2.54 -7.27
CA PHE A 96 5.00 3.64 -8.14
C PHE A 96 6.18 3.26 -9.06
N GLY A 97 6.84 2.13 -8.84
CA GLY A 97 7.99 1.67 -9.63
C GLY A 97 7.63 1.16 -11.02
N GLY A 98 6.35 0.83 -11.26
CA GLY A 98 5.84 0.41 -12.57
C GLY A 98 5.34 1.53 -13.47
N ARG A 99 5.34 2.79 -13.01
CA ARG A 99 4.97 3.96 -13.82
C ARG A 99 6.11 4.96 -13.78
N GLY A 100 6.93 4.96 -14.82
CA GLY A 100 8.10 5.82 -14.95
C GLY A 100 7.78 7.30 -14.74
N PHE A 101 7.96 7.76 -13.50
CA PHE A 101 7.99 9.18 -13.13
C PHE A 101 9.44 9.67 -12.92
N GLY A 102 10.44 8.84 -13.25
CA GLY A 102 11.84 9.08 -12.91
C GLY A 102 12.73 9.65 -14.03
N ASP A 103 12.60 9.22 -15.29
CA ASP A 103 13.64 9.52 -16.30
C ASP A 103 13.16 10.12 -17.62
N LYS A 104 11.85 10.24 -17.83
CA LYS A 104 11.34 11.05 -18.95
C LYS A 104 10.99 12.42 -18.41
N ARG A 105 12.01 13.28 -18.38
CA ARG A 105 11.80 14.74 -18.35
C ARG A 105 10.66 15.04 -19.33
N LEU A 106 9.74 15.88 -18.89
CA LEU A 106 8.69 16.51 -19.68
C LEU A 106 9.32 17.38 -20.78
N ALA A 107 10.00 16.75 -21.73
CA ALA A 107 10.58 17.34 -22.90
C ALA A 107 9.76 16.88 -24.11
N SER A 108 8.92 17.80 -24.54
CA SER A 108 8.55 18.06 -25.93
C SER A 108 8.31 16.86 -26.87
N GLU A 109 7.01 16.65 -27.11
CA GLU A 109 6.40 16.64 -28.46
C GLU A 109 6.57 15.44 -29.42
N ALA A 110 5.41 15.08 -29.97
CA ALA A 110 5.11 14.49 -31.27
C ALA A 110 5.15 12.97 -31.48
N THR A 111 5.98 12.16 -30.82
CA THR A 111 6.09 10.72 -31.20
C THR A 111 5.18 9.76 -30.42
N GLY A 112 4.74 10.11 -29.21
CA GLY A 112 3.99 9.17 -28.35
C GLY A 112 2.48 9.03 -28.62
N ARG A 113 1.89 9.84 -29.51
CA ARG A 113 0.42 9.79 -29.75
C ARG A 113 0.01 8.68 -30.72
N ALA A 114 0.88 8.31 -31.67
CA ALA A 114 0.59 7.24 -32.63
C ALA A 114 0.63 5.86 -31.96
N ASP A 115 1.59 5.65 -31.05
CA ASP A 115 1.75 4.38 -30.33
C ASP A 115 0.63 4.15 -29.31
N ALA A 116 0.19 5.19 -28.60
CA ALA A 116 -0.92 5.08 -27.65
C ALA A 116 -2.26 4.75 -28.32
N ALA A 117 -2.51 5.28 -29.52
CA ALA A 117 -3.72 4.96 -30.28
C ALA A 117 -3.69 3.51 -30.78
N ALA A 118 -2.54 3.03 -31.24
CA ALA A 118 -2.35 1.65 -31.68
C ALA A 118 -2.46 0.65 -30.52
N GLU A 119 -1.89 0.97 -29.35
CA GLU A 119 -2.01 0.15 -28.15
C GLU A 119 -3.44 0.07 -27.63
N CYS A 120 -4.18 1.19 -27.62
CA CYS A 120 -5.60 1.21 -27.26
C CYS A 120 -6.45 0.36 -28.23
N ALA A 121 -6.23 0.47 -29.54
CA ALA A 121 -6.93 -0.34 -30.53
C ALA A 121 -6.64 -1.85 -30.37
N LEU A 122 -5.41 -2.20 -30.01
CA LEU A 122 -5.00 -3.59 -29.77
C LEU A 122 -5.66 -4.16 -28.50
N LEU A 123 -5.74 -3.37 -27.43
CA LEU A 123 -6.40 -3.76 -26.19
C LEU A 123 -7.92 -3.90 -26.38
N LEU A 124 -8.54 -3.02 -27.16
CA LEU A 124 -9.96 -3.13 -27.51
C LEU A 124 -10.24 -4.40 -28.33
N ARG A 125 -9.40 -4.72 -29.32
CA ARG A 125 -9.51 -5.98 -30.08
C ARG A 125 -9.36 -7.22 -29.19
N LYS A 126 -8.41 -7.21 -28.26
CA LYS A 126 -8.21 -8.31 -27.31
C LYS A 126 -9.38 -8.46 -26.35
N GLY A 127 -9.91 -7.35 -25.83
CA GLY A 127 -11.10 -7.33 -24.98
C GLY A 127 -12.34 -7.83 -25.71
N TRP A 128 -12.52 -7.43 -26.98
CA TRP A 128 -13.61 -7.90 -27.83
C TRP A 128 -13.54 -9.40 -28.10
N ALA A 129 -12.36 -9.92 -28.45
CA ALA A 129 -12.16 -11.35 -28.66
C ALA A 129 -12.39 -12.18 -27.38
N ALA A 130 -12.09 -11.63 -26.21
CA ALA A 130 -12.36 -12.28 -24.93
C ALA A 130 -13.87 -12.30 -24.57
N LEU A 131 -14.61 -11.28 -24.99
CA LEU A 131 -16.06 -11.17 -24.75
C LEU A 131 -16.91 -11.95 -25.76
N PHE A 132 -16.47 -12.05 -27.01
CA PHE A 132 -17.28 -12.61 -28.10
C PHE A 132 -16.69 -13.88 -28.75
N GLY A 133 -15.51 -14.34 -28.31
CA GLY A 133 -14.84 -15.52 -28.84
C GLY A 133 -14.15 -15.28 -30.20
N THR A 134 -13.17 -16.13 -30.56
CA THR A 134 -12.34 -15.99 -31.77
C THR A 134 -12.98 -16.56 -33.04
N SER A 135 -14.26 -16.29 -33.28
CA SER A 135 -14.87 -16.58 -34.59
C SER A 135 -14.44 -15.52 -35.61
N ALA A 136 -13.97 -15.99 -36.76
CA ALA A 136 -13.29 -15.21 -37.77
C ALA A 136 -14.08 -14.00 -38.31
N ALA A 137 -13.31 -12.94 -38.54
CA ALA A 137 -13.57 -11.79 -39.42
C ALA A 137 -14.82 -11.90 -40.30
N ARG A 138 -15.89 -11.22 -39.90
CA ARG A 138 -16.58 -10.34 -40.83
C ARG A 138 -16.13 -8.93 -40.48
N GLU A 139 -15.53 -8.26 -41.45
CA GLU A 139 -15.33 -6.81 -41.42
C GLU A 139 -16.68 -6.16 -41.10
N VAL A 140 -16.91 -5.86 -39.84
CA VAL A 140 -17.87 -4.84 -39.46
C VAL A 140 -17.01 -3.62 -39.23
N ASP A 141 -16.79 -2.90 -40.32
CA ASP A 141 -16.26 -1.55 -40.29
C ASP A 141 -17.20 -0.71 -39.40
N PRO A 142 -16.78 -0.26 -38.20
CA PRO A 142 -17.63 0.53 -37.32
C PRO A 142 -17.95 1.92 -37.93
N TYR A 143 -17.34 2.27 -39.07
CA TYR A 143 -17.56 3.52 -39.78
C TYR A 143 -18.54 3.41 -40.96
N ALA A 144 -19.00 2.20 -41.31
CA ALA A 144 -19.89 2.01 -42.47
C ALA A 144 -21.38 2.27 -42.18
N GLU A 145 -21.80 2.29 -40.91
CA GLU A 145 -23.21 2.55 -40.55
C GLU A 145 -23.34 3.73 -39.59
N GLY A 146 -23.38 4.93 -40.19
CA GLY A 146 -24.34 5.96 -39.80
C GLY A 146 -24.17 6.63 -38.43
N ARG A 147 -23.61 7.85 -38.48
CA ARG A 147 -23.94 8.99 -37.59
C ARG A 147 -23.69 8.78 -36.09
N LEU A 148 -22.44 8.95 -35.69
CA LEU A 148 -22.14 9.70 -34.47
C LEU A 148 -21.36 10.94 -34.89
N SER A 149 -22.11 11.94 -35.35
CA SER A 149 -21.61 13.31 -35.44
C SER A 149 -21.12 13.72 -34.06
N LEU A 150 -19.86 14.15 -33.98
CA LEU A 150 -19.26 14.88 -32.85
C LEU A 150 -19.85 16.30 -32.72
N GLU A 151 -21.14 16.46 -33.01
CA GLU A 151 -21.92 17.69 -32.86
C GLU A 151 -22.94 17.39 -31.75
N GLY A 152 -22.58 17.67 -30.49
CA GLY A 152 -23.51 17.52 -29.37
C GLY A 152 -22.93 17.12 -28.03
N LEU A 153 -21.64 16.76 -27.95
CA LEU A 153 -20.94 16.61 -26.67
C LEU A 153 -20.08 17.84 -26.42
N GLU A 154 -20.73 18.94 -26.04
CA GLU A 154 -20.06 19.96 -25.24
C GLU A 154 -19.61 19.28 -23.94
N GLY A 155 -18.33 18.95 -23.86
CA GLY A 155 -17.71 18.60 -22.58
C GLY A 155 -17.93 19.74 -21.58
N PRO A 156 -17.97 19.46 -20.26
CA PRO A 156 -18.20 20.51 -19.28
C PRO A 156 -17.16 21.62 -19.46
N GLN A 157 -17.62 22.81 -19.88
CA GLN A 157 -16.77 23.99 -19.95
C GLN A 157 -16.28 24.30 -18.52
N LYS A 158 -14.97 24.31 -18.34
CA LYS A 158 -14.35 24.80 -17.12
C LYS A 158 -14.48 26.32 -17.11
N ASP A 159 -15.54 26.82 -16.50
CA ASP A 159 -15.67 28.24 -16.17
C ASP A 159 -14.73 28.58 -15.01
N ASN A 160 -13.47 28.85 -15.37
CA ASN A 160 -12.43 29.31 -14.45
C ASN A 160 -12.83 30.61 -13.73
N ASP A 161 -13.74 31.39 -14.30
CA ASP A 161 -14.18 32.66 -13.73
C ASP A 161 -15.14 32.46 -12.54
N ALA A 162 -16.00 31.42 -12.60
CA ALA A 162 -16.85 31.06 -11.47
C ALA A 162 -16.04 30.51 -10.27
N ALA A 163 -14.99 29.75 -10.56
CA ALA A 163 -14.08 29.24 -9.52
C ALA A 163 -13.24 30.37 -8.88
N ARG A 164 -12.87 31.39 -9.65
CA ARG A 164 -12.15 32.58 -9.15
C ARG A 164 -13.04 33.49 -8.31
N ALA A 165 -14.30 33.67 -8.70
CA ALA A 165 -15.26 34.44 -7.91
C ALA A 165 -15.55 33.79 -6.55
N ALA A 166 -15.74 32.46 -6.52
CA ALA A 166 -15.94 31.71 -5.28
C ALA A 166 -14.74 31.80 -4.33
N PHE A 167 -13.50 31.82 -4.87
CA PHE A 167 -12.29 31.97 -4.06
C PHE A 167 -12.17 33.37 -3.46
N ALA A 168 -12.48 34.41 -4.23
CA ALA A 168 -12.44 35.81 -3.76
C ALA A 168 -13.47 36.09 -2.66
N GLU A 169 -14.67 35.49 -2.72
CA GLU A 169 -15.67 35.61 -1.66
C GLU A 169 -15.22 34.92 -0.36
N THR A 170 -14.57 33.77 -0.45
CA THR A 170 -14.04 33.07 0.73
C THR A 170 -12.87 33.80 1.38
N GLU A 171 -12.05 34.50 0.58
CA GLU A 171 -10.92 35.28 1.08
C GLU A 171 -11.39 36.59 1.76
N ALA A 172 -12.43 37.24 1.22
CA ALA A 172 -13.04 38.42 1.84
C ALA A 172 -13.72 38.09 3.18
N ALA A 173 -14.36 36.92 3.30
CA ALA A 173 -14.97 36.46 4.55
C ALA A 173 -13.93 36.13 5.65
N ALA A 174 -12.73 35.71 5.27
CA ALA A 174 -11.65 35.39 6.20
C ALA A 174 -10.90 36.63 6.74
N VAL A 175 -11.01 37.77 6.06
CA VAL A 175 -10.33 39.03 6.45
C VAL A 175 -11.19 39.90 7.38
N GLN A 176 -12.48 39.61 7.54
CA GLN A 176 -13.40 40.33 8.44
C GLN A 176 -13.73 39.59 9.75
N ALA A 177 -13.11 38.42 10.01
CA ALA A 177 -13.22 37.65 11.25
C ALA A 177 -11.98 37.82 12.13
#